data_AF-A0A1Q6QUE7-F1
#
_entry.id   AF-A0A1Q6QUE7-F1
#
_cell.length_a   1.000
_cell.length_b   1.000
_cell.length_c   1.000
_cell.angle_alpha   90.00
_cell.angle_beta   90.00
_cell.angle_gamma   90.00
#
_symmetry.space_group_name_H-M   'P 1'
#
loop_
_entity.id
_entity.type
_entity.pdbx_description
1 polymer ?
#
loop_
_entity_poly.entity_id
_entity_poly.type
_entity_poly.pdbx_seq_one_letter_code
_entity_poly.pdbx_strand_id
1 'polypeptide(L)'
;MELVNLMYRYVNRFINSNELIKELKKIDICNYQDKEVINKLIKDIEEVRDKTPNEIDKVEKKRLEEIDNLLDKFKEVNTNDNELKEFIEKHYNNLLRDKERVRDGGKLYTRIANLLTNNSVINKSASKMNDKELLTFITKYISVPLPPPIKQEDFNDLVKVGIKEDNREALWRLAVNYDKKMDFTLIEDYFIDKRDSYYLIELISATDSVNLDNIVSKVVATNDRKFMIDLANRSLELSIFTKEDIDKIKEKYNL
;
A
#
# COMPACT_ATOMS: atom_id res chain seq x y z
N MET A 1 17.37 0.20 -10.64
CA MET A 1 15.97 0.23 -10.15
C MET A 1 15.12 -0.94 -10.63
N GLU A 2 15.21 -1.34 -11.90
CA GLU A 2 14.35 -2.41 -12.46
C GLU A 2 14.41 -3.73 -11.69
N LEU A 3 15.60 -4.21 -11.33
CA LEU A 3 15.77 -5.43 -10.54
C LEU A 3 15.10 -5.34 -9.16
N VAL A 4 15.21 -4.19 -8.49
CA VAL A 4 14.58 -3.95 -7.18
C VAL A 4 13.06 -3.93 -7.32
N ASN A 5 12.53 -3.31 -8.39
CA ASN A 5 11.10 -3.30 -8.69
C ASN A 5 10.56 -4.71 -9.00
N LEU A 6 11.31 -5.54 -9.74
CA LEU A 6 10.90 -6.93 -9.99
C LEU A 6 10.91 -7.78 -8.72
N MET A 7 11.96 -7.64 -7.91
CA MET A 7 12.05 -8.30 -6.61
C MET A 7 10.87 -7.92 -5.71
N TYR A 8 10.56 -6.63 -5.62
CA TYR A 8 9.45 -6.14 -4.81
C TYR A 8 8.09 -6.61 -5.29
N ARG A 9 7.85 -6.63 -6.61
CA ARG A 9 6.62 -7.17 -7.20
C ARG A 9 6.47 -8.66 -6.91
N TYR A 10 7.56 -9.44 -6.96
CA TYR A 10 7.52 -10.86 -6.66
C TYR A 10 7.27 -11.12 -5.18
N VAL A 11 8.00 -10.45 -4.28
CA VAL A 11 7.83 -10.58 -2.83
C VAL A 11 6.41 -10.22 -2.39
N ASN A 12 5.81 -9.20 -3.01
CA ASN A 12 4.41 -8.84 -2.74
C ASN A 12 3.38 -9.65 -3.56
N ARG A 13 3.81 -10.71 -4.26
CA ARG A 13 2.97 -11.61 -5.07
C ARG A 13 2.12 -10.90 -6.12
N PHE A 14 2.62 -9.80 -6.69
CA PHE A 14 2.01 -9.10 -7.82
C PHE A 14 2.31 -9.78 -9.15
N ILE A 15 3.36 -10.60 -9.18
CA ILE A 15 3.78 -11.45 -10.28
C ILE A 15 4.15 -12.84 -9.75
N ASN A 16 4.01 -13.85 -10.58
CA ASN A 16 4.53 -15.19 -10.32
C ASN A 16 5.93 -15.41 -10.93
N SER A 17 6.50 -16.60 -10.73
CA SER A 17 7.83 -16.96 -11.21
C SER A 17 7.95 -16.93 -12.73
N ASN A 18 6.89 -17.28 -13.47
CA ASN A 18 6.89 -17.23 -14.93
C ASN A 18 7.00 -15.79 -15.44
N GLU A 19 6.18 -14.90 -14.89
CA GLU A 19 6.23 -13.47 -15.18
C GLU A 19 7.58 -12.87 -14.77
N LEU A 20 8.09 -13.23 -13.59
CA LEU A 20 9.39 -12.78 -13.10
C LEU A 20 10.53 -13.16 -14.05
N ILE A 21 10.64 -14.43 -14.46
CA ILE A 21 11.70 -14.90 -15.37
C ILE A 21 11.58 -14.18 -16.72
N LYS A 22 10.34 -14.03 -17.23
CA LYS A 22 10.09 -13.32 -18.49
C LYS A 22 10.58 -11.87 -18.43
N GLU A 23 10.32 -11.15 -17.34
CA GLU A 23 10.76 -9.77 -17.19
C GLU A 23 12.26 -9.67 -16.91
N LEU A 24 12.84 -10.57 -16.12
CA LEU A 24 14.29 -10.61 -15.87
C LEU A 24 15.09 -10.80 -17.17
N LYS A 25 14.63 -11.65 -18.08
CA LYS A 25 15.27 -11.89 -19.37
C LYS A 25 15.20 -10.71 -20.35
N LYS A 26 14.34 -9.74 -20.10
CA LYS A 26 14.24 -8.51 -20.91
C LYS A 26 15.17 -7.41 -20.45
N ILE A 27 15.72 -7.51 -19.23
CA ILE A 27 16.61 -6.48 -18.71
C ILE A 27 17.89 -6.47 -19.52
N ASP A 28 18.29 -5.29 -20.00
CA ASP A 28 19.61 -5.11 -20.58
C ASP A 28 20.67 -5.13 -19.47
N ILE A 29 21.27 -6.31 -19.28
CA ILE A 29 22.30 -6.53 -18.27
C ILE A 29 23.68 -5.98 -18.68
N CYS A 30 23.86 -5.48 -19.91
CA CYS A 30 25.16 -5.00 -20.40
C CYS A 30 25.70 -3.83 -19.56
N ASN A 31 24.79 -3.06 -18.95
CA ASN A 31 25.14 -1.91 -18.10
C ASN A 31 25.48 -2.29 -16.65
N TYR A 32 25.36 -3.56 -16.26
CA TYR A 32 25.69 -4.03 -14.92
C TYR A 32 27.11 -4.59 -14.88
N GLN A 33 27.94 -4.05 -13.99
CA GLN A 33 29.29 -4.59 -13.73
C GLN A 33 29.24 -6.06 -13.30
N ASP A 34 28.21 -6.44 -12.55
CA ASP A 34 28.04 -7.76 -11.95
C ASP A 34 27.07 -8.67 -12.75
N LYS A 35 27.11 -8.59 -14.09
CA LYS A 35 26.18 -9.32 -14.99
C LYS A 35 26.12 -10.83 -14.77
N GLU A 36 27.24 -11.46 -14.39
CA GLU A 36 27.29 -12.89 -14.10
C GLU A 36 26.44 -13.27 -12.88
N VAL A 37 26.34 -12.38 -11.89
CA VAL A 37 25.49 -12.57 -10.70
C VAL A 37 24.02 -12.55 -11.09
N ILE A 38 23.62 -11.71 -12.05
CA ILE A 38 22.25 -11.64 -12.56
C ILE A 38 21.94 -12.88 -13.41
N ASN A 39 22.85 -13.29 -14.29
CA ASN A 39 22.69 -14.51 -15.09
C ASN A 39 22.53 -15.75 -14.21
N LYS A 40 23.34 -15.84 -13.15
CA LYS A 40 23.22 -16.91 -12.16
C LYS A 40 21.88 -16.86 -11.43
N LEU A 41 21.45 -15.68 -10.97
CA LEU A 41 20.14 -15.51 -10.34
C LEU A 41 18.99 -16.01 -11.23
N ILE A 42 19.00 -15.68 -12.52
CA ILE A 42 17.96 -16.13 -13.46
C ILE A 42 17.94 -17.66 -13.54
N LYS A 43 19.11 -18.30 -13.69
CA LYS A 43 19.22 -19.77 -13.74
C LYS A 43 18.77 -20.42 -12.45
N ASP A 44 19.18 -19.89 -11.30
CA ASP A 44 18.79 -20.41 -9.98
C ASP A 44 17.26 -20.34 -9.79
N ILE A 45 16.62 -19.24 -10.24
CA ILE A 45 15.17 -19.09 -10.20
C ILE A 45 14.47 -20.10 -11.13
N GLU A 46 14.97 -20.29 -12.35
CA GLU A 46 14.46 -21.29 -13.30
C GLU A 46 14.55 -22.70 -12.72
N GLU A 47 15.69 -23.05 -12.14
CA GLU A 47 15.88 -24.35 -11.50
C GLU A 47 14.92 -24.57 -10.34
N VAL A 48 14.74 -23.56 -9.47
CA VAL A 48 13.77 -23.64 -8.36
C VAL A 48 12.35 -23.82 -8.88
N ARG A 49 11.95 -23.07 -9.91
CA ARG A 49 10.62 -23.18 -10.55
C ARG A 49 10.40 -24.58 -11.11
N ASP A 50 11.37 -25.13 -11.83
CA ASP A 50 11.21 -26.42 -12.50
C ASP A 50 11.17 -27.60 -11.53
N LYS A 51 11.85 -27.48 -10.39
CA LYS A 51 11.98 -28.56 -9.40
C LYS A 51 11.00 -28.46 -8.22
N THR A 52 10.34 -27.32 -8.05
CA THR A 52 9.48 -27.07 -6.88
C THR A 52 8.04 -26.87 -7.33
N PRO A 53 7.09 -27.73 -6.93
CA PRO A 53 5.69 -27.54 -7.29
C PRO A 53 5.14 -26.25 -6.68
N ASN A 54 4.22 -25.60 -7.39
CA ASN A 54 3.50 -24.47 -6.85
C ASN A 54 2.36 -24.96 -5.93
N GLU A 55 2.25 -24.38 -4.75
CA GLU A 55 1.29 -24.76 -3.72
C GLU A 55 0.31 -23.61 -3.44
N ILE A 56 -0.98 -23.92 -3.27
CA ILE A 56 -1.96 -22.96 -2.74
C ILE A 56 -1.79 -22.90 -1.22
N ASP A 57 -0.93 -21.97 -0.77
CA ASP A 57 -0.65 -21.77 0.64
C ASP A 57 -1.75 -20.99 1.38
N LYS A 58 -1.57 -20.80 2.69
CA LYS A 58 -2.57 -20.12 3.54
C LYS A 58 -2.85 -18.70 3.09
N VAL A 59 -1.84 -17.98 2.58
CA VAL A 59 -2.00 -16.59 2.12
C VAL A 59 -2.87 -16.58 0.86
N GLU A 60 -2.62 -17.50 -0.07
CA GLU A 60 -3.42 -17.60 -1.29
C GLU A 60 -4.84 -18.09 -1.03
N LYS A 61 -5.04 -19.05 -0.11
CA LYS A 61 -6.38 -19.48 0.31
C LYS A 61 -7.19 -18.32 0.87
N LYS A 62 -6.60 -17.56 1.79
CA LYS A 62 -7.25 -16.38 2.39
C LYS A 62 -7.61 -15.33 1.33
N ARG A 63 -6.71 -15.06 0.37
CA ARG A 63 -7.00 -14.13 -0.74
C ARG A 63 -8.20 -14.60 -1.56
N LEU A 64 -8.27 -15.89 -1.91
CA LEU A 64 -9.37 -16.45 -2.69
C LEU A 64 -10.70 -16.37 -1.93
N GLU A 65 -10.69 -16.67 -0.62
CA GLU A 65 -11.85 -16.53 0.26
C GLU A 65 -12.33 -15.06 0.34
N GLU A 66 -11.41 -14.11 0.49
CA GLU A 66 -11.73 -12.68 0.51
C GLU A 66 -12.32 -12.20 -0.82
N ILE A 67 -11.77 -12.66 -1.95
CA ILE A 67 -12.31 -12.37 -3.28
C ILE A 67 -13.72 -12.93 -3.42
N ASP A 68 -13.96 -14.16 -3.00
CA ASP A 68 -15.29 -14.78 -3.08
C ASP A 68 -16.31 -14.02 -2.23
N ASN A 69 -15.95 -13.64 -1.01
CA ASN A 69 -16.79 -12.80 -0.15
C ASN A 69 -17.11 -11.45 -0.81
N LEU A 70 -16.14 -10.81 -1.47
CA LEU A 70 -16.37 -9.54 -2.18
C LEU A 70 -17.25 -9.72 -3.42
N LEU A 71 -17.03 -10.78 -4.19
CA LEU A 71 -17.86 -11.11 -5.35
C LEU A 71 -19.32 -11.35 -4.95
N ASP A 72 -19.56 -12.03 -3.83
CA ASP A 72 -20.92 -12.25 -3.33
C ASP A 72 -21.58 -10.95 -2.86
N LYS A 73 -20.85 -10.11 -2.11
CA LYS A 73 -21.33 -8.76 -1.74
C LYS A 73 -21.70 -7.92 -2.97
N PHE A 74 -20.89 -7.95 -4.03
CA PHE A 74 -21.19 -7.21 -5.25
C PHE A 74 -22.46 -7.70 -5.96
N LYS A 75 -22.79 -9.00 -5.89
CA LYS A 75 -24.05 -9.53 -6.44
C LYS A 75 -25.28 -9.08 -5.64
N GLU A 76 -25.12 -8.83 -4.35
CA GLU A 76 -26.21 -8.37 -3.47
C GLU A 76 -26.54 -6.89 -3.67
N VAL A 77 -25.65 -6.10 -4.29
CA VAL A 77 -25.90 -4.69 -4.53
C VAL A 77 -26.98 -4.52 -5.60
N ASN A 78 -28.18 -4.13 -5.17
CA ASN A 78 -29.27 -3.72 -6.04
C ASN A 78 -29.35 -2.19 -6.07
N THR A 79 -28.96 -1.59 -7.20
CA THR A 79 -29.04 -0.14 -7.41
C THR A 79 -29.64 0.16 -8.78
N ASN A 80 -30.35 1.29 -8.88
CA ASN A 80 -30.83 1.84 -10.15
C ASN A 80 -29.90 2.90 -10.73
N ASP A 81 -28.85 3.29 -9.99
CA ASP A 81 -27.84 4.23 -10.42
C ASP A 81 -26.91 3.59 -11.47
N ASN A 82 -26.84 4.19 -12.67
CA ASN A 82 -26.05 3.66 -13.77
C ASN A 82 -24.53 3.82 -13.54
N GLU A 83 -24.08 4.91 -12.93
CA GLU A 83 -22.64 5.11 -12.63
C GLU A 83 -22.18 4.08 -11.60
N LEU A 84 -23.02 3.83 -10.59
CA LEU A 84 -22.74 2.81 -9.58
C LEU A 84 -22.75 1.40 -10.19
N LYS A 85 -23.64 1.10 -11.14
CA LYS A 85 -23.64 -0.18 -11.87
C LYS A 85 -22.34 -0.39 -12.64
N GLU A 86 -21.92 0.60 -13.43
CA GLU A 86 -20.66 0.52 -14.19
C GLU A 86 -19.45 0.32 -13.27
N PHE A 87 -19.43 1.03 -12.14
CA PHE A 87 -18.41 0.86 -11.10
C PHE A 87 -18.40 -0.59 -10.59
N ILE A 88 -19.55 -1.11 -10.14
CA ILE A 88 -19.68 -2.48 -9.61
C ILE A 88 -19.25 -3.51 -10.67
N GLU A 89 -19.74 -3.41 -11.90
CA GLU A 89 -19.38 -4.34 -12.98
C GLU A 89 -17.87 -4.34 -13.27
N LYS A 90 -17.25 -3.16 -13.31
CA LYS A 90 -15.80 -3.04 -13.51
C LYS A 90 -15.02 -3.71 -12.38
N HIS A 91 -15.40 -3.45 -11.13
CA HIS A 91 -14.73 -4.02 -9.95
C HIS A 91 -14.97 -5.53 -9.83
N TYR A 92 -16.17 -6.00 -10.13
CA TYR A 92 -16.53 -7.42 -10.18
C TYR A 92 -15.67 -8.17 -11.21
N ASN A 93 -15.58 -7.64 -12.44
CA ASN A 93 -14.75 -8.23 -13.50
C ASN A 93 -13.25 -8.20 -13.15
N ASN A 94 -12.79 -7.17 -12.45
CA ASN A 94 -11.41 -7.13 -11.93
C ASN A 94 -11.14 -8.24 -10.91
N LEU A 95 -12.07 -8.47 -9.99
CA LEU A 95 -11.96 -9.54 -8.99
C LEU A 95 -11.97 -10.92 -9.62
N LEU A 96 -12.82 -11.18 -10.62
CA LEU A 96 -12.81 -12.43 -11.38
C LEU A 96 -11.45 -12.67 -12.04
N ARG A 97 -10.91 -11.65 -12.72
CA ARG A 97 -9.57 -11.74 -13.32
C ARG A 97 -8.49 -11.99 -12.27
N ASP A 98 -8.53 -11.31 -11.13
CA ASP A 98 -7.54 -11.53 -10.06
C ASP A 98 -7.66 -12.91 -9.43
N LYS A 99 -8.88 -13.46 -9.31
CA LYS A 99 -9.12 -14.83 -8.83
C LYS A 99 -8.40 -15.87 -9.69
N GLU A 100 -8.44 -15.70 -11.00
CA GLU A 100 -7.81 -16.61 -11.98
C GLU A 100 -6.28 -16.52 -12.04
N ARG A 101 -5.68 -15.46 -11.47
CA ARG A 101 -4.22 -15.30 -11.50
C ARG A 101 -3.53 -16.37 -10.66
N VAL A 102 -2.64 -17.11 -11.30
CA VAL A 102 -1.72 -18.02 -10.60
C VAL A 102 -0.71 -17.20 -9.82
N ARG A 103 -0.71 -17.36 -8.50
CA ARG A 103 0.30 -16.80 -7.60
C ARG A 103 1.20 -17.91 -7.09
N ASP A 104 2.49 -17.62 -6.95
CA ASP A 104 3.42 -18.56 -6.33
C ASP A 104 3.16 -18.62 -4.82
N GLY A 105 3.10 -19.83 -4.28
CA GLY A 105 2.95 -20.07 -2.86
C GLY A 105 3.92 -21.12 -2.31
N GLY A 106 3.86 -21.33 -1.00
CA GLY A 106 4.59 -22.38 -0.30
C GLY A 106 6.12 -22.30 -0.48
N LYS A 107 6.75 -23.45 -0.73
CA LYS A 107 8.21 -23.55 -0.87
C LYS A 107 8.74 -22.86 -2.12
N LEU A 108 7.97 -22.86 -3.21
CA LEU A 108 8.35 -22.19 -4.46
C LEU A 108 8.54 -20.69 -4.21
N TYR A 109 7.50 -20.03 -3.70
CA TYR A 109 7.54 -18.62 -3.33
C TYR A 109 8.72 -18.30 -2.39
N THR A 110 8.83 -19.06 -1.31
CA THR A 110 9.83 -18.78 -0.26
C THR A 110 11.25 -18.87 -0.79
N ARG A 111 11.55 -19.88 -1.63
CA ARG A 111 12.89 -20.06 -2.20
C ARG A 111 13.26 -18.94 -3.17
N ILE A 112 12.35 -18.58 -4.08
CA ILE A 112 12.61 -17.50 -5.04
C ILE A 112 12.69 -16.14 -4.33
N ALA A 113 11.81 -15.86 -3.36
CA ALA A 113 11.88 -14.64 -2.55
C ALA A 113 13.23 -14.53 -1.82
N ASN A 114 13.75 -15.63 -1.28
CA ASN A 114 15.06 -15.68 -0.65
C ASN A 114 16.21 -15.45 -1.65
N LEU A 115 16.13 -16.00 -2.86
CA LEU A 115 17.14 -15.74 -3.91
C LEU A 115 17.20 -14.25 -4.27
N LEU A 116 16.03 -13.61 -4.41
CA LEU A 116 15.94 -12.20 -4.79
C LEU A 116 16.41 -11.26 -3.67
N THR A 117 15.96 -11.49 -2.44
CA THR A 117 16.26 -10.61 -1.29
C THR A 117 17.69 -10.75 -0.76
N ASN A 118 18.37 -11.87 -1.06
CA ASN A 118 19.78 -12.07 -0.72
C ASN A 118 20.72 -11.78 -1.90
N ASN A 119 20.21 -11.33 -3.05
CA ASN A 119 21.05 -11.05 -4.20
C ASN A 119 21.84 -9.75 -3.99
N SER A 120 23.16 -9.83 -4.10
CA SER A 120 24.06 -8.70 -3.86
C SER A 120 23.84 -7.50 -4.79
N VAL A 121 23.51 -7.75 -6.06
CA VAL A 121 23.27 -6.69 -7.06
C VAL A 121 21.96 -5.95 -6.76
N ILE A 122 20.93 -6.70 -6.38
CA ILE A 122 19.64 -6.14 -5.94
C ILE A 122 19.84 -5.29 -4.68
N ASN A 123 20.53 -5.83 -3.67
CA ASN A 123 20.74 -5.14 -2.40
C ASN A 123 21.60 -3.88 -2.57
N LYS A 124 22.68 -3.95 -3.37
CA LYS A 124 23.51 -2.79 -3.74
C LYS A 124 22.73 -1.73 -4.53
N SER A 125 21.73 -2.15 -5.31
CA SER A 125 20.86 -1.22 -6.03
C SER A 125 19.85 -0.56 -5.10
N ALA A 126 19.28 -1.32 -4.17
CA ALA A 126 18.33 -0.81 -3.19
C ALA A 126 18.98 0.18 -2.20
N SER A 127 20.19 -0.12 -1.73
CA SER A 127 20.91 0.74 -0.77
C SER A 127 21.39 2.08 -1.34
N LYS A 128 21.29 2.28 -2.65
CA LYS A 128 21.63 3.54 -3.32
C LYS A 128 20.45 4.50 -3.45
N MET A 129 19.23 4.04 -3.15
CA MET A 129 18.08 4.94 -3.20
C MET A 129 18.23 6.02 -2.14
N ASN A 130 18.09 7.27 -2.55
CA ASN A 130 17.88 8.35 -1.59
C ASN A 130 16.43 8.33 -1.08
N ASP A 131 16.14 9.12 -0.04
CA ASP A 131 14.83 9.17 0.61
C ASP A 131 13.68 9.49 -0.36
N LYS A 132 13.90 10.36 -1.35
CA LYS A 132 12.89 10.68 -2.36
C LYS A 132 12.60 9.50 -3.28
N GLU A 133 13.64 8.82 -3.74
CA GLU A 133 13.51 7.61 -4.57
C GLU A 133 12.83 6.49 -3.78
N LEU A 134 13.20 6.31 -2.51
CA LEU A 134 12.61 5.31 -1.63
C LEU A 134 11.15 5.61 -1.32
N LEU A 135 10.79 6.87 -1.03
CA LEU A 135 9.41 7.30 -0.86
C LEU A 135 8.59 6.97 -2.10
N THR A 136 9.07 7.39 -3.28
CA THR A 136 8.40 7.13 -4.57
C THR A 136 8.25 5.63 -4.83
N PHE A 137 9.26 4.84 -4.48
CA PHE A 137 9.26 3.40 -4.64
C PHE A 137 8.21 2.72 -3.75
N ILE A 138 8.16 3.09 -2.47
CA ILE A 138 7.20 2.56 -1.50
C ILE A 138 5.77 2.92 -1.89
N THR A 139 5.53 4.19 -2.23
CA THR A 139 4.17 4.72 -2.47
C THR A 139 3.61 4.39 -3.85
N LYS A 140 4.41 3.74 -4.72
CA LYS A 140 3.95 3.22 -6.01
C LYS A 140 2.81 2.22 -5.87
N TYR A 141 2.79 1.46 -4.78
CA TYR A 141 1.76 0.49 -4.46
C TYR A 141 1.13 0.85 -3.12
N ILE A 142 -0.17 0.57 -2.97
CA ILE A 142 -0.92 0.84 -1.75
C ILE A 142 -1.31 -0.48 -1.10
N SER A 143 -1.33 -0.50 0.24
CA SER A 143 -1.69 -1.66 1.06
C SER A 143 -0.87 -2.91 0.69
N VAL A 144 0.45 -2.73 0.59
CA VAL A 144 1.35 -3.84 0.25
C VAL A 144 1.47 -4.85 1.41
N PRO A 145 1.47 -6.17 1.15
CA PRO A 145 1.65 -7.16 2.20
C PRO A 145 2.99 -7.04 2.94
N LEU A 146 4.06 -6.73 2.20
CA LEU A 146 5.44 -6.70 2.65
C LEU A 146 6.12 -5.40 2.18
N PRO A 147 5.81 -4.25 2.84
CA PRO A 147 6.57 -3.03 2.61
C PRO A 147 8.04 -3.22 3.03
N PRO A 148 8.98 -2.42 2.49
CA PRO A 148 10.38 -2.48 2.90
C PRO A 148 10.53 -2.35 4.43
N PRO A 149 11.37 -3.16 5.08
CA PRO A 149 11.60 -3.00 6.51
C PRO A 149 12.42 -1.73 6.75
N ILE A 150 11.83 -0.75 7.43
CA ILE A 150 12.47 0.50 7.85
C ILE A 150 12.19 0.72 9.33
N LYS A 151 12.96 1.60 9.99
CA LYS A 151 12.70 2.02 11.38
C LYS A 151 11.88 3.32 11.41
N GLN A 152 11.42 3.71 12.59
CA GLN A 152 10.65 4.95 12.76
C GLN A 152 11.45 6.18 12.34
N GLU A 153 12.77 6.20 12.57
CA GLU A 153 13.62 7.32 12.16
C GLU A 153 13.64 7.46 10.64
N ASP A 154 13.86 6.35 9.92
CA ASP A 154 13.85 6.32 8.46
C ASP A 154 12.46 6.72 7.92
N PHE A 155 11.38 6.21 8.53
CA PHE A 155 10.01 6.58 8.17
C PHE A 155 9.78 8.09 8.32
N ASN A 156 10.21 8.67 9.44
CA ASN A 156 10.09 10.12 9.68
C ASN A 156 10.88 10.94 8.65
N ASP A 157 12.03 10.46 8.20
CA ASP A 157 12.81 11.12 7.15
C ASP A 157 12.10 11.08 5.80
N LEU A 158 11.45 9.95 5.45
CA LEU A 158 10.58 9.87 4.27
C LEU A 158 9.38 10.83 4.38
N VAL A 159 8.76 10.95 5.57
CA VAL A 159 7.67 11.90 5.81
C VAL A 159 8.13 13.34 5.60
N LYS A 160 9.30 13.72 6.12
CA LYS A 160 9.86 15.08 5.91
C LYS A 160 10.07 15.38 4.43
N VAL A 161 10.52 14.40 3.64
CA VAL A 161 10.62 14.56 2.18
C VAL A 161 9.24 14.81 1.56
N GLY A 162 8.23 13.99 1.90
CA GLY A 162 6.87 14.16 1.39
C GLY A 162 6.25 15.52 1.77
N ILE A 163 6.45 15.98 3.01
CA ILE A 163 6.03 17.30 3.49
C ILE A 163 6.71 18.42 2.71
N LYS A 164 8.03 18.33 2.51
CA LYS A 164 8.81 19.32 1.75
C LYS A 164 8.34 19.44 0.31
N GLU A 165 7.88 18.34 -0.29
CA GLU A 165 7.34 18.30 -1.65
C GLU A 165 5.83 18.57 -1.72
N ASP A 166 5.18 18.84 -0.59
CA ASP A 166 3.73 19.04 -0.47
C ASP A 166 2.92 17.84 -1.04
N ASN A 167 3.51 16.64 -1.02
CA ASN A 167 3.01 15.43 -1.69
C ASN A 167 2.13 14.59 -0.75
N ARG A 168 0.89 15.06 -0.56
CA ARG A 168 -0.10 14.45 0.35
C ARG A 168 -0.43 12.99 0.02
N GLU A 169 -0.57 12.67 -1.26
CA GLU A 169 -0.84 11.31 -1.73
C GLU A 169 0.27 10.34 -1.32
N ALA A 170 1.54 10.76 -1.47
CA ALA A 170 2.66 9.93 -1.04
C ALA A 170 2.66 9.72 0.48
N LEU A 171 2.36 10.76 1.27
CA LEU A 171 2.28 10.64 2.73
C LEU A 171 1.15 9.70 3.16
N TRP A 172 -0.04 9.84 2.57
CA TRP A 172 -1.17 8.96 2.85
C TRP A 172 -0.87 7.50 2.48
N ARG A 173 -0.33 7.25 1.27
CA ARG A 173 0.07 5.88 0.86
C ARG A 173 1.17 5.30 1.74
N LEU A 174 2.10 6.13 2.20
CA LEU A 174 3.15 5.72 3.12
C LEU A 174 2.54 5.26 4.44
N ALA A 175 1.62 6.04 5.03
CA ALA A 175 0.90 5.65 6.23
C ALA A 175 0.13 4.33 6.04
N VAL A 176 -0.65 4.20 4.96
CA VAL A 176 -1.42 2.98 4.66
C VAL A 176 -0.51 1.75 4.54
N ASN A 177 0.65 1.87 3.90
CA ASN A 177 1.59 0.75 3.78
C ASN A 177 2.22 0.32 5.13
N TYR A 178 2.32 1.25 6.09
CA TYR A 178 2.93 1.01 7.40
C TYR A 178 1.92 1.03 8.55
N ASP A 179 0.63 0.83 8.28
CA ASP A 179 -0.40 0.74 9.32
C ASP A 179 -0.01 -0.30 10.38
N LYS A 180 -0.21 0.09 11.65
CA LYS A 180 0.12 -0.63 12.89
C LYS A 180 1.61 -0.84 13.15
N LYS A 181 2.48 -0.30 12.29
CA LYS A 181 3.94 -0.49 12.38
C LYS A 181 4.70 0.79 12.73
N MET A 182 4.11 1.95 12.48
CA MET A 182 4.75 3.25 12.64
C MET A 182 3.83 4.26 13.32
N ASP A 183 4.43 5.27 13.92
CA ASP A 183 3.76 6.48 14.42
C ASP A 183 3.52 7.47 13.27
N PHE A 184 2.28 7.97 13.15
CA PHE A 184 1.85 8.85 12.07
C PHE A 184 1.73 10.32 12.47
N THR A 185 2.13 10.70 13.69
CA THR A 185 1.97 12.06 14.25
C THR A 185 2.45 13.15 13.28
N LEU A 186 3.60 12.97 12.63
CA LEU A 186 4.13 13.95 11.67
C LEU A 186 3.24 14.16 10.44
N ILE A 187 2.59 13.10 9.97
CA ILE A 187 1.65 13.17 8.83
C ILE A 187 0.35 13.84 9.29
N GLU A 188 -0.17 13.44 10.45
CA GLU A 188 -1.36 14.03 11.07
C GLU A 188 -1.20 15.54 11.26
N ASP A 189 -0.11 15.96 11.90
CA ASP A 189 0.19 17.37 12.18
C ASP A 189 0.29 18.16 10.88
N TYR A 190 0.95 17.60 9.87
CA TYR A 190 1.04 18.22 8.56
C TYR A 190 -0.32 18.44 7.88
N PHE A 191 -1.20 17.43 7.86
CA PHE A 191 -2.54 17.58 7.27
C PHE A 191 -3.39 18.59 8.05
N ILE A 192 -3.30 18.60 9.37
CA ILE A 192 -3.99 19.60 10.22
C ILE A 192 -3.46 21.00 9.94
N ASP A 193 -2.14 21.18 9.88
CA ASP A 193 -1.49 22.47 9.60
C ASP A 193 -1.89 23.03 8.23
N LYS A 194 -2.03 22.15 7.23
CA LYS A 194 -2.51 22.50 5.89
C LYS A 194 -4.03 22.72 5.80
N ARG A 195 -4.77 22.47 6.89
CA ARG A 195 -6.25 22.44 6.91
C ARG A 195 -6.81 21.49 5.84
N ASP A 196 -6.11 20.37 5.63
CA ASP A 196 -6.45 19.38 4.62
C ASP A 196 -7.43 18.36 5.18
N SER A 197 -8.71 18.69 5.05
CA SER A 197 -9.79 17.85 5.57
C SER A 197 -9.91 16.54 4.80
N TYR A 198 -9.60 16.53 3.51
CA TYR A 198 -9.70 15.35 2.67
C TYR A 198 -8.68 14.29 3.12
N TYR A 199 -7.39 14.63 3.10
CA TYR A 199 -6.35 13.65 3.42
C TYR A 199 -6.31 13.27 4.91
N LEU A 200 -6.72 14.17 5.82
CA LEU A 200 -6.86 13.82 7.23
C LEU A 200 -7.96 12.77 7.45
N ILE A 201 -9.10 12.93 6.80
CA ILE A 201 -10.20 11.97 6.89
C ILE A 201 -9.86 10.65 6.19
N GLU A 202 -9.23 10.69 5.01
CA GLU A 202 -8.75 9.49 4.32
C GLU A 202 -7.69 8.73 5.13
N LEU A 203 -6.84 9.43 5.89
CA LEU A 203 -5.88 8.78 6.79
C LEU A 203 -6.61 8.05 7.94
N ILE A 204 -7.58 8.72 8.56
CA ILE A 204 -8.40 8.16 9.64
C ILE A 204 -9.21 6.95 9.16
N SER A 205 -9.77 7.00 7.95
CA SER A 205 -10.60 5.91 7.42
C SER A 205 -9.78 4.71 6.95
N ALA A 206 -8.55 4.94 6.47
CA ALA A 206 -7.73 3.90 5.86
C ALA A 206 -6.77 3.20 6.84
N THR A 207 -6.64 3.69 8.08
CA THR A 207 -5.67 3.16 9.05
C THR A 207 -6.29 2.99 10.44
N ASP A 208 -5.90 1.93 11.16
CA ASP A 208 -6.37 1.68 12.52
C ASP A 208 -5.46 2.33 13.58
N SER A 209 -4.34 2.93 13.16
CA SER A 209 -3.28 3.42 14.06
C SER A 209 -3.47 4.85 14.55
N VAL A 210 -4.44 5.58 13.98
CA VAL A 210 -4.69 6.97 14.32
C VAL A 210 -5.45 7.07 15.65
N ASN A 211 -4.95 7.91 16.55
CA ASN A 211 -5.65 8.23 17.80
C ASN A 211 -6.66 9.36 17.57
N LEU A 212 -7.94 9.00 17.44
CA LEU A 212 -9.02 9.95 17.17
C LEU A 212 -9.13 11.07 18.22
N ASP A 213 -8.99 10.77 19.51
CA ASP A 213 -9.08 11.78 20.57
C ASP A 213 -7.97 12.82 20.46
N ASN A 214 -6.77 12.37 20.10
CA ASN A 214 -5.63 13.25 19.84
C ASN A 214 -5.88 14.13 18.62
N ILE A 215 -6.39 13.56 17.52
CA ILE A 215 -6.76 14.34 16.32
C ILE A 215 -7.79 15.39 16.65
N VAL A 216 -8.89 15.02 17.34
CA VAL A 216 -9.94 15.97 17.72
C VAL A 216 -9.35 17.11 18.55
N SER A 217 -8.48 16.80 19.51
CA SER A 217 -7.83 17.81 20.35
C SER A 217 -6.96 18.77 19.53
N LYS A 218 -6.14 18.27 18.59
CA LYS A 218 -5.31 19.08 17.70
C LYS A 218 -6.15 19.94 16.74
N VAL A 219 -7.19 19.37 16.14
CA VAL A 219 -8.11 20.07 15.23
C VAL A 219 -8.80 21.22 15.94
N VAL A 220 -9.31 21.01 17.15
CA VAL A 220 -9.94 22.06 17.96
C VAL A 220 -8.97 23.17 18.30
N ALA A 221 -7.73 22.82 18.65
CA ALA A 221 -6.68 23.79 18.97
C ALA A 221 -6.36 24.74 17.78
N THR A 222 -6.70 24.37 16.55
CA THR A 222 -6.57 25.28 15.39
C THR A 222 -7.49 26.49 15.45
N ASN A 223 -8.59 26.43 16.22
CA ASN A 223 -9.68 27.42 16.27
C ASN A 223 -10.29 27.77 14.89
N ASP A 224 -10.11 26.91 13.88
CA ASP A 224 -10.63 27.12 12.53
C ASP A 224 -12.01 26.46 12.36
N ARG A 225 -13.07 27.25 12.53
CA ARG A 225 -14.46 26.78 12.41
C ARG A 225 -14.78 26.17 11.06
N LYS A 226 -14.25 26.74 9.97
CA LYS A 226 -14.53 26.26 8.62
C LYS A 226 -13.92 24.87 8.43
N PHE A 227 -12.67 24.70 8.85
CA PHE A 227 -11.99 23.41 8.80
C PHE A 227 -12.70 22.35 9.66
N MET A 228 -13.10 22.71 10.89
CA MET A 228 -13.84 21.80 11.78
C MET A 228 -15.18 21.34 11.18
N ILE A 229 -15.95 22.25 10.58
CA ILE A 229 -17.22 21.91 9.93
C ILE A 229 -16.99 20.99 8.72
N ASP A 230 -15.97 21.27 7.91
CA ASP A 230 -15.66 20.45 6.73
C ASP A 230 -15.26 19.01 7.12
N LEU A 231 -14.43 18.87 8.16
CA LEU A 231 -14.10 17.56 8.73
C LEU A 231 -15.35 16.83 9.23
N ALA A 232 -16.20 17.51 10.01
CA ALA A 232 -17.42 16.92 10.55
C ALA A 232 -18.35 16.39 9.44
N ASN A 233 -18.52 17.17 8.36
CA ASN A 233 -19.36 16.77 7.23
C ASN A 233 -18.77 15.56 6.48
N ARG A 234 -17.46 15.56 6.20
CA ARG A 234 -16.77 14.43 5.54
C ARG A 234 -16.80 13.16 6.38
N SER A 235 -16.59 13.27 7.69
CA SER A 235 -16.69 12.11 8.59
C SER A 235 -18.08 11.48 8.60
N LEU A 236 -19.13 12.30 8.46
CA LEU A 236 -20.52 11.82 8.38
C LEU A 236 -20.76 11.08 7.05
N GLU A 237 -20.27 11.61 5.93
CA GLU A 237 -20.36 10.96 4.62
C GLU A 237 -19.70 9.57 4.61
N LEU A 238 -18.57 9.43 5.30
CA LEU A 238 -17.86 8.15 5.41
C LEU A 238 -18.32 7.29 6.59
N SER A 239 -19.36 7.71 7.33
CA SER A 239 -19.87 7.01 8.52
C SER A 239 -18.80 6.73 9.59
N ILE A 240 -17.76 7.58 9.67
CA ILE A 240 -16.71 7.52 10.70
C ILE A 240 -17.28 7.99 12.03
N PHE A 241 -18.10 9.04 12.00
CA PHE A 241 -18.82 9.56 13.16
C PHE A 241 -20.33 9.47 12.94
N THR A 242 -21.06 9.17 14.01
CA THR A 242 -22.51 9.30 13.99
C THR A 242 -22.92 10.77 14.02
N LYS A 243 -24.16 11.06 13.64
CA LYS A 243 -24.72 12.40 13.80
C LYS A 243 -24.64 12.89 15.25
N GLU A 244 -24.86 11.99 16.21
CA GLU A 244 -24.77 12.30 17.64
C GLU A 244 -23.35 12.71 18.06
N ASP A 245 -22.32 12.03 17.53
CA ASP A 245 -20.92 12.39 17.80
C ASP A 245 -20.59 13.78 17.23
N ILE A 246 -21.06 14.08 16.02
CA ILE A 246 -20.90 15.40 15.41
C ILE A 246 -21.64 16.48 16.20
N ASP A 247 -22.86 16.22 16.67
CA ASP A 247 -23.63 17.18 17.45
C ASP A 247 -22.94 17.48 18.80
N LYS A 248 -22.37 16.46 19.46
CA LYS A 248 -21.53 16.65 20.66
C LYS A 248 -20.29 17.50 20.39
N ILE A 249 -19.63 17.30 19.25
CA ILE A 249 -18.48 18.13 18.83
C ILE A 249 -18.93 19.58 18.61
N LYS A 250 -20.05 19.80 17.92
CA LYS A 250 -20.57 21.15 17.66
C LYS A 250 -20.94 21.88 18.94
N GLU A 251 -21.63 21.21 19.86
CA GLU A 251 -22.02 21.76 21.15
C GLU A 251 -20.81 22.10 22.01
N LYS A 252 -19.85 21.18 22.14
CA LYS A 252 -18.63 21.38 22.95
C LYS A 252 -17.79 22.56 22.47
N TYR A 253 -17.79 22.84 21.17
CA TYR A 253 -16.91 23.85 20.56
C TYR A 253 -17.65 25.09 20.02
N ASN A 254 -18.95 25.25 20.32
CA ASN A 254 -19.78 26.37 19.86
C ASN A 254 -19.71 26.60 18.33
N LEU A 255 -19.75 25.51 17.57
CA LEU A 255 -19.71 25.51 16.09
C LEU A 255 -21.10 25.68 15.48
#